data_AF-A0A9N9GGI6-F1
#
_entry.id   AF-A0A9N9GGI6-F1
#
_cell.length_a   1.000
_cell.length_b   1.000
_cell.length_c   1.000
_cell.angle_alpha   90.00
_cell.angle_beta   90.00
_cell.angle_gamma   90.00
#
_symmetry.space_group_name_H-M   'P 1'
#
loop_
_entity.id
_entity.type
_entity.pdbx_description
1 polymer ?
#
loop_
_entity_poly.entity_id
_entity_poly.type
_entity_poly.pdbx_seq_one_letter_code
_entity_poly.pdbx_strand_id
1 'polypeptide(L)'
;NSLMNASSSASEETIGGEAVKKSDLKVLMGDEEEFESGIKPALQQHNHEQYIVIVSKYGQIEDDLYLDPRSQQTFKFEHVRHTVTDVQPYTVDSSIEPLRAATDTAILEYITDHYPNGVSSVYSTDDNSTLSITIVDNKYNPHNLWNGRWRSTWVISPESNELKGTIKVNVHYFEDGNVQLNASKEVEITASPNSEEPADKAKAYTKSITNAENEFQSSLNESYIDLSENTFKGLRRALPLTRHKLDWDKILNYKIGQELANKAT
;
A
#
# COMPACT_ATOMS: atom_id res chain seq x y z
N ASN A 1 5.70 26.18 -9.37
CA ASN A 1 4.65 26.01 -8.33
C ASN A 1 3.45 25.16 -8.74
N SER A 2 2.49 25.60 -9.58
CA SER A 2 1.29 24.78 -9.86
C SER A 2 1.58 23.45 -10.59
N LEU A 3 2.53 23.45 -11.54
CA LEU A 3 2.94 22.25 -12.27
C LEU A 3 3.78 21.30 -11.41
N MET A 4 4.62 21.84 -10.51
CA MET A 4 5.37 21.06 -9.53
C MET A 4 4.44 20.38 -8.51
N ASN A 5 3.41 21.06 -8.02
CA ASN A 5 2.43 20.46 -7.12
C ASN A 5 1.63 19.34 -7.81
N ALA A 6 1.27 19.51 -9.09
CA ALA A 6 0.62 18.46 -9.88
C ALA A 6 1.56 17.26 -10.12
N SER A 7 2.86 17.53 -10.32
CA SER A 7 3.89 16.50 -10.49
C SER A 7 4.14 15.72 -9.20
N SER A 8 4.13 16.39 -8.04
CA SER A 8 4.21 15.80 -6.70
C SER A 8 3.04 14.84 -6.47
N SER A 9 1.81 15.31 -6.65
CA SER A 9 0.59 14.51 -6.49
C SER A 9 0.57 13.30 -7.44
N ALA A 10 0.96 13.48 -8.70
CA ALA A 10 1.01 12.38 -9.67
C ALA A 10 2.05 11.31 -9.29
N SER A 11 3.15 11.71 -8.64
CA SER A 11 4.17 10.79 -8.14
C SER A 11 3.70 10.02 -6.91
N GLU A 12 2.99 10.68 -5.98
CA GLU A 12 2.46 10.08 -4.73
C GLU A 12 1.46 8.94 -4.98
N GLU A 13 0.57 9.09 -5.98
CA GLU A 13 -0.49 8.11 -6.32
C GLU A 13 0.01 6.85 -7.06
N THR A 14 1.30 6.70 -7.23
CA THR A 14 1.87 5.66 -8.10
C THR A 14 2.02 4.32 -7.38
N ILE A 15 1.42 3.26 -7.93
CA ILE A 15 1.73 1.89 -7.48
C ILE A 15 3.09 1.53 -8.07
N GLY A 16 4.01 1.03 -7.23
CA GLY A 16 5.41 0.81 -7.62
C GLY A 16 5.59 0.06 -8.94
N GLY A 17 6.67 0.37 -9.65
CA GLY A 17 6.95 -0.15 -11.00
C GLY A 17 6.71 0.86 -12.13
N GLU A 18 5.94 1.92 -11.91
CA GLU A 18 5.73 2.99 -12.89
C GLU A 18 6.86 4.04 -12.85
N ALA A 19 8.10 3.60 -13.11
CA ALA A 19 9.18 4.51 -13.53
C ALA A 19 8.76 5.41 -14.72
N VAL A 20 7.73 4.97 -15.44
CA VAL A 20 7.03 5.63 -16.54
C VAL A 20 6.52 7.03 -16.18
N LYS A 21 5.99 7.27 -14.96
CA LYS A 21 5.50 8.61 -14.61
C LYS A 21 6.61 9.63 -14.41
N LYS A 22 7.79 9.22 -13.91
CA LYS A 22 8.93 10.14 -13.80
C LYS A 22 9.42 10.57 -15.18
N SER A 23 9.51 9.64 -16.13
CA SER A 23 9.86 9.98 -17.51
C SER A 23 8.81 10.87 -18.18
N ASP A 24 7.53 10.61 -17.94
CA ASP A 24 6.45 11.41 -18.53
C ASP A 24 6.43 12.83 -17.95
N LEU A 25 6.61 12.97 -16.63
CA LEU A 25 6.72 14.27 -15.98
C LEU A 25 7.97 15.04 -16.44
N LYS A 26 9.10 14.35 -16.67
CA LYS A 26 10.30 14.94 -17.26
C LYS A 26 10.01 15.52 -18.66
N VAL A 27 9.28 14.80 -19.50
CA VAL A 27 8.87 15.27 -20.83
C VAL A 27 7.97 16.50 -20.75
N LEU A 28 7.07 16.56 -19.77
CA LEU A 28 6.13 17.68 -19.60
C LEU A 28 6.79 18.93 -19.02
N MET A 29 7.78 18.79 -18.14
CA MET A 29 8.42 19.90 -17.43
C MET A 29 9.52 20.61 -18.25
N GLY A 30 10.23 19.89 -19.12
CA GLY A 30 11.21 20.47 -20.05
C GLY A 30 12.55 20.95 -19.46
N ASP A 31 12.62 21.26 -18.16
CA ASP A 31 13.85 21.63 -17.42
C ASP A 31 14.21 20.55 -16.39
N GLU A 32 15.41 19.97 -16.50
CA GLU A 32 15.83 18.80 -15.71
C GLU A 32 16.35 19.16 -14.31
N GLU A 33 17.05 20.28 -14.12
CA GLU A 33 17.59 20.68 -12.81
C GLU A 33 16.49 21.22 -11.90
N GLU A 34 15.57 22.02 -12.45
CA GLU A 34 14.42 22.53 -11.68
C GLU A 34 13.44 21.39 -11.32
N PHE A 35 13.31 20.40 -12.20
CA PHE A 35 12.52 19.20 -11.94
C PHE A 35 13.09 18.36 -10.81
N GLU A 36 14.39 18.03 -10.85
CA GLU A 36 14.99 17.14 -9.84
C GLU A 36 15.02 17.77 -8.44
N SER A 37 15.27 19.07 -8.33
CA SER A 37 15.23 19.77 -7.04
C SER A 37 13.80 19.93 -6.50
N GLY A 38 12.83 20.23 -7.37
CA GLY A 38 11.43 20.44 -6.97
C GLY A 38 10.68 19.18 -6.57
N ILE A 39 11.00 18.01 -7.15
CA ILE A 39 10.29 16.75 -6.84
C ILE A 39 10.91 15.97 -5.68
N LYS A 40 12.13 16.30 -5.23
CA LYS A 40 12.83 15.52 -4.21
C LYS A 40 11.98 15.29 -2.95
N PRO A 41 11.30 16.31 -2.36
CA PRO A 41 10.46 16.10 -1.18
C PRO A 41 9.28 15.15 -1.44
N ALA A 42 8.66 15.27 -2.61
CA ALA A 42 7.56 14.41 -3.04
C ALA A 42 8.01 12.95 -3.20
N LEU A 43 9.17 12.74 -3.83
CA LEU A 43 9.77 11.42 -3.99
C LEU A 43 10.21 10.81 -2.66
N GLN A 44 10.69 11.63 -1.72
CA GLN A 44 11.00 11.16 -0.37
C GLN A 44 9.73 10.68 0.35
N GLN A 45 8.68 11.49 0.36
CA GLN A 45 7.39 11.11 0.93
C GLN A 45 6.83 9.85 0.27
N HIS A 46 6.84 9.79 -1.06
CA HIS A 46 6.43 8.62 -1.82
C HIS A 46 7.23 7.38 -1.42
N ASN A 47 8.56 7.48 -1.36
CA ASN A 47 9.43 6.36 -1.01
C ASN A 47 9.15 5.85 0.42
N HIS A 48 8.90 6.75 1.38
CA HIS A 48 8.51 6.40 2.75
C HIS A 48 7.17 5.69 2.81
N GLU A 49 6.15 6.25 2.15
CA GLU A 49 4.81 5.68 2.19
C GLU A 49 4.75 4.34 1.47
N GLN A 50 5.48 4.21 0.37
CA GLN A 50 5.51 3.01 -0.47
C GLN A 50 6.54 1.96 -0.02
N TYR A 51 7.39 2.30 0.95
CA TYR A 51 8.46 1.44 1.47
C TYR A 51 9.37 0.88 0.37
N ILE A 52 9.81 1.76 -0.55
CA ILE A 52 10.76 1.40 -1.61
C ILE A 52 12.08 0.99 -0.94
N VAL A 53 12.49 -0.28 -1.13
CA VAL A 53 13.67 -0.85 -0.45
C VAL A 53 13.57 -0.74 1.08
N ILE A 54 12.36 -0.81 1.63
CA ILE A 54 12.03 -0.61 3.06
C ILE A 54 12.61 0.70 3.63
N VAL A 55 12.75 1.73 2.80
CA VAL A 55 13.03 3.08 3.28
C VAL A 55 11.74 3.58 3.93
N SER A 56 11.78 3.80 5.24
CA SER A 56 10.62 4.19 6.03
C SER A 56 10.94 5.38 6.92
N LYS A 57 9.91 6.14 7.28
CA LYS A 57 10.01 7.18 8.31
C LYS A 57 10.50 6.66 9.66
N TYR A 58 10.25 5.38 9.95
CA TYR A 58 10.64 4.73 11.20
C TYR A 58 12.14 4.41 11.26
N GLY A 59 12.76 4.20 10.10
CA GLY A 59 14.20 3.97 9.97
C GLY A 59 15.00 5.23 9.65
N GLN A 60 14.37 6.39 9.53
CA GLN A 60 15.06 7.64 9.19
C GLN A 60 15.74 8.21 10.44
N ILE A 61 17.07 8.34 10.40
CA ILE A 61 17.85 8.95 11.48
C ILE A 61 17.99 10.46 11.22
N GLU A 62 18.40 10.81 10.00
CA GLU A 62 18.56 12.17 9.51
C GLU A 62 18.14 12.20 8.03
N ASP A 63 17.84 13.39 7.48
CA ASP A 63 17.45 13.66 6.08
C ASP A 63 17.46 12.45 5.10
N ASP A 64 18.60 12.14 4.48
CA ASP A 64 18.78 11.00 3.56
C ASP A 64 19.45 9.77 4.23
N LEU A 65 19.65 9.78 5.55
CA LEU A 65 20.33 8.74 6.32
C LEU A 65 19.34 7.79 7.00
N TYR A 66 19.41 6.51 6.65
CA TYR A 66 18.50 5.47 7.11
C TYR A 66 19.24 4.37 7.86
N LEU A 67 18.55 3.74 8.81
CA LEU A 67 18.98 2.57 9.55
C LEU A 67 18.43 1.30 8.92
N ASP A 68 19.30 0.30 8.73
CA ASP A 68 18.92 -1.10 8.66
C ASP A 68 19.15 -1.74 10.05
N PRO A 69 18.09 -1.98 10.85
CA PRO A 69 18.21 -2.50 12.20
C PRO A 69 18.66 -3.96 12.23
N ARG A 70 18.48 -4.72 11.13
CA ARG A 70 18.85 -6.14 11.07
C ARG A 70 20.35 -6.30 10.85
N SER A 71 20.92 -5.54 9.92
CA SER A 71 22.37 -5.55 9.68
C SER A 71 23.14 -4.63 10.62
N GLN A 72 22.44 -3.79 11.40
CA GLN A 72 23.02 -2.77 12.28
C GLN A 72 23.93 -1.82 11.49
N GLN A 73 23.42 -1.35 10.35
CA GLN A 73 24.13 -0.43 9.47
C GLN A 73 23.27 0.79 9.17
N THR A 74 23.90 1.95 9.07
CA THR A 74 23.27 3.09 8.41
C THR A 74 23.70 3.17 6.95
N PHE A 75 22.88 3.81 6.15
CA PHE A 75 23.17 4.08 4.75
C PHE A 75 22.49 5.37 4.30
N LYS A 76 23.09 6.05 3.32
CA LYS A 76 22.46 7.18 2.63
C LYS A 76 21.65 6.70 1.44
N PHE A 77 20.42 7.16 1.32
CA PHE A 77 19.52 6.81 0.24
C PHE A 77 19.19 8.02 -0.64
N GLU A 78 19.56 7.96 -1.91
CA GLU A 78 19.21 9.00 -2.88
C GLU A 78 17.81 8.72 -3.47
N HIS A 79 16.81 9.48 -3.02
CA HIS A 79 15.40 9.31 -3.42
C HIS A 79 15.11 9.46 -4.92
N VAL A 80 15.98 10.14 -5.68
CA VAL A 80 15.76 10.40 -7.11
C VAL A 80 16.18 9.21 -7.96
N ARG A 81 17.34 8.61 -7.67
CA ARG A 81 17.89 7.49 -8.46
C ARG A 81 17.75 6.13 -7.77
N HIS A 82 17.24 6.11 -6.54
CA HIS A 82 17.14 4.93 -5.69
C HIS A 82 18.50 4.24 -5.51
N THR A 83 19.53 5.02 -5.20
CA THR A 83 20.89 4.52 -4.95
C THR A 83 21.21 4.55 -3.46
N VAL A 84 21.99 3.55 -3.02
CA VAL A 84 22.47 3.42 -1.65
C VAL A 84 23.96 3.73 -1.62
N THR A 85 24.38 4.61 -0.72
CA THR A 85 25.79 5.00 -0.53
C THR A 85 26.14 5.11 0.94
N ASP A 86 27.42 5.27 1.27
CA ASP A 86 27.90 5.59 2.63
C ASP A 86 27.38 4.62 3.71
N VAL A 87 27.56 3.32 3.47
CA VAL A 87 27.15 2.27 4.42
C VAL A 87 28.13 2.25 5.59
N GLN A 88 27.65 2.48 6.80
CA GLN A 88 28.46 2.53 8.02
C GLN A 88 27.87 1.64 9.13
N PRO A 89 28.69 1.01 9.98
CA PRO A 89 28.19 0.31 11.16
C PRO A 89 27.45 1.27 12.12
N TYR A 90 26.39 0.79 12.75
CA TYR A 90 25.58 1.54 13.71
C TYR A 90 25.31 0.74 14.97
N THR A 91 25.51 1.35 16.13
CA THR A 91 25.25 0.71 17.42
C THR A 91 23.82 1.00 17.85
N VAL A 92 22.99 -0.03 17.90
CA VAL A 92 21.61 0.04 18.42
C VAL A 92 21.58 -0.05 19.96
N ASP A 93 20.51 0.45 20.59
CA ASP A 93 20.33 0.37 22.04
C ASP A 93 20.14 -1.09 22.48
N SER A 94 20.96 -1.51 23.44
CA SER A 94 20.96 -2.87 23.99
C SER A 94 19.68 -3.28 24.74
N SER A 95 18.88 -2.34 25.24
CA SER A 95 17.76 -2.63 26.16
C SER A 95 16.57 -3.29 25.46
N ILE A 96 16.16 -2.76 24.30
CA ILE A 96 15.02 -3.26 23.52
C ILE A 96 15.44 -4.22 22.40
N GLU A 97 16.74 -4.25 22.04
CA GLU A 97 17.25 -5.06 20.93
C GLU A 97 16.88 -6.56 21.03
N PRO A 98 16.90 -7.23 22.20
CA PRO A 98 16.46 -8.63 22.28
C PRO A 98 15.02 -8.84 21.83
N LEU A 99 14.11 -7.93 22.18
CA LEU A 99 12.71 -7.97 21.76
C LEU A 99 12.56 -7.62 20.28
N ARG A 100 13.26 -6.59 19.81
CA ARG A 100 13.26 -6.19 18.40
C ARG A 100 13.75 -7.34 17.51
N ALA A 101 14.87 -7.97 17.85
CA ALA A 101 15.46 -9.08 17.10
C ALA A 101 14.58 -10.34 17.12
N ALA A 102 13.99 -10.67 18.28
CA ALA A 102 13.03 -11.78 18.37
C ALA A 102 11.79 -11.52 17.51
N THR A 103 11.27 -10.29 17.52
CA THR A 103 10.13 -9.87 16.69
C THR A 103 10.48 -9.91 15.21
N ASP A 104 11.64 -9.41 14.80
CA ASP A 104 12.12 -9.47 13.42
C ASP A 104 12.20 -10.92 12.91
N THR A 105 12.76 -11.82 13.72
CA THR A 105 12.85 -13.25 13.38
C THR A 105 11.46 -13.88 13.19
N ALA A 106 10.53 -13.64 14.12
CA ALA A 106 9.18 -14.18 14.04
C ALA A 106 8.39 -13.62 12.83
N ILE A 107 8.58 -12.34 12.50
CA ILE A 107 7.98 -11.73 11.32
C ILE A 107 8.61 -12.28 10.04
N LEU A 108 9.92 -12.54 10.00
CA LEU A 108 10.59 -13.16 8.84
C LEU A 108 10.03 -14.56 8.53
N GLU A 109 9.79 -15.36 9.57
CA GLU A 109 9.12 -16.66 9.42
C GLU A 109 7.70 -16.47 8.86
N TYR A 110 6.92 -15.57 9.46
CA TYR A 110 5.58 -15.23 9.00
C TYR A 110 5.53 -14.83 7.52
N ILE A 111 6.42 -13.91 7.09
CA ILE A 111 6.38 -13.42 5.72
C ILE A 111 6.79 -14.49 4.70
N THR A 112 7.69 -15.40 5.07
CA THR A 112 8.13 -16.49 4.18
C THR A 112 6.95 -17.40 3.81
N ASP A 113 6.02 -17.59 4.75
CA ASP A 113 4.84 -18.43 4.54
C ASP A 113 3.68 -17.71 3.82
N HIS A 114 3.60 -16.37 3.91
CA HIS A 114 2.41 -15.60 3.48
C HIS A 114 2.65 -14.65 2.29
N TYR A 115 3.90 -14.22 2.06
CA TYR A 115 4.24 -13.20 1.08
C TYR A 115 5.37 -13.67 0.14
N PRO A 116 5.06 -14.09 -1.11
CA PRO A 116 6.05 -14.66 -2.02
C PRO A 116 7.29 -13.80 -2.28
N ASN A 117 7.15 -12.48 -2.31
CA ASN A 117 8.27 -11.53 -2.43
C ASN A 117 8.28 -10.55 -1.25
N GLY A 118 7.78 -10.99 -0.10
CA GLY A 118 7.66 -10.18 1.10
C GLY A 118 9.02 -9.75 1.63
N VAL A 119 9.10 -8.49 2.05
CA VAL A 119 10.23 -7.96 2.80
C VAL A 119 9.70 -7.24 4.02
N SER A 120 10.41 -7.35 5.14
CA SER A 120 10.05 -6.68 6.39
C SER A 120 11.24 -5.99 7.04
N SER A 121 10.93 -5.00 7.87
CA SER A 121 11.88 -4.39 8.80
C SER A 121 11.18 -4.04 10.12
N VAL A 122 11.89 -4.27 11.23
CA VAL A 122 11.44 -3.99 12.59
C VAL A 122 12.38 -2.98 13.22
N TYR A 123 11.86 -1.78 13.46
CA TYR A 123 12.56 -0.65 14.06
C TYR A 123 12.20 -0.52 15.53
N SER A 124 13.12 0.02 16.31
CA SER A 124 12.77 0.60 17.60
C SER A 124 12.57 2.10 17.44
N THR A 125 11.49 2.61 18.01
CA THR A 125 11.01 4.00 17.83
C THR A 125 10.65 4.62 19.18
N ASP A 126 10.39 5.93 19.19
CA ASP A 126 10.00 6.70 20.38
C ASP A 126 10.95 6.50 21.58
N ASP A 127 12.23 6.82 21.38
CA ASP A 127 13.29 6.64 22.41
C ASP A 127 13.33 5.21 22.99
N ASN A 128 13.15 4.22 22.13
CA ASN A 128 13.14 2.79 22.47
C ASN A 128 11.95 2.32 23.32
N SER A 129 10.86 3.09 23.34
CA SER A 129 9.62 2.70 24.01
C SER A 129 8.63 1.93 23.12
N THR A 130 8.78 2.03 21.79
CA THR A 130 7.89 1.34 20.83
C THR A 130 8.67 0.53 19.80
N LEU A 131 7.99 -0.44 19.19
CA LEU A 131 8.48 -1.18 18.03
C LEU A 131 7.60 -0.88 16.81
N SER A 132 8.24 -0.52 15.71
CA SER A 132 7.56 -0.27 14.44
C SER A 132 7.92 -1.37 13.43
N ILE A 133 6.93 -2.14 13.00
CA ILE A 133 7.06 -3.21 12.02
C ILE A 133 6.51 -2.71 10.68
N THR A 134 7.27 -2.93 9.62
CA THR A 134 6.85 -2.68 8.24
C THR A 134 6.96 -3.98 7.46
N ILE A 135 5.90 -4.35 6.73
CA ILE A 135 5.83 -5.51 5.85
C ILE A 135 5.35 -5.02 4.48
N VAL A 136 6.05 -5.45 3.43
CA VAL A 136 5.76 -5.04 2.06
C VAL A 136 5.88 -6.26 1.17
N ASP A 137 4.88 -6.47 0.32
CA ASP A 137 4.99 -7.42 -0.78
C ASP A 137 4.51 -6.76 -2.07
N ASN A 138 5.28 -6.99 -3.13
CA ASN A 138 5.08 -6.36 -4.41
C ASN A 138 5.04 -7.43 -5.49
N LYS A 139 4.10 -7.27 -6.42
CA LYS A 139 4.04 -8.09 -7.62
C LYS A 139 3.75 -7.21 -8.83
N TYR A 140 4.77 -7.05 -9.66
CA TYR A 140 4.69 -6.27 -10.89
C TYR A 140 4.71 -7.20 -12.08
N ASN A 141 3.68 -7.09 -12.92
CA ASN A 141 3.58 -7.85 -14.15
C ASN A 141 3.18 -6.91 -15.30
N PRO A 142 4.08 -6.00 -15.70
CA PRO A 142 3.79 -5.02 -16.74
C PRO A 142 3.50 -5.68 -18.09
N HIS A 143 4.07 -6.86 -18.37
CA HIS A 143 3.76 -7.63 -19.58
C HIS A 143 2.28 -8.03 -19.64
N ASN A 144 1.70 -8.39 -18.49
CA ASN A 144 0.27 -8.70 -18.38
C ASN A 144 -0.54 -7.48 -17.91
N LEU A 145 0.03 -6.28 -17.95
CA LEU A 145 -0.66 -5.01 -17.72
C LEU A 145 -1.31 -4.90 -16.33
N TRP A 146 -0.66 -5.42 -15.29
CA TRP A 146 -1.12 -5.23 -13.91
C TRP A 146 0.00 -5.21 -12.87
N ASN A 147 -0.25 -4.46 -11.80
CA ASN A 147 0.63 -4.31 -10.66
C ASN A 147 -0.17 -4.43 -9.36
N GLY A 148 0.44 -5.05 -8.35
CA GLY A 148 -0.13 -5.18 -7.02
C GLY A 148 0.90 -4.88 -5.94
N ARG A 149 0.44 -4.28 -4.84
CA ARG A 149 1.24 -3.96 -3.67
C ARG A 149 0.42 -4.16 -2.40
N TRP A 150 1.00 -4.88 -1.46
CA TRP A 150 0.53 -5.01 -0.09
C TRP A 150 1.51 -4.27 0.83
N ARG A 151 0.97 -3.49 1.75
CA ARG A 151 1.74 -2.79 2.79
C ARG A 151 1.05 -2.97 4.12
N SER A 152 1.80 -3.37 5.12
CA SER A 152 1.32 -3.48 6.48
C SER A 152 2.28 -2.79 7.42
N THR A 153 1.75 -1.97 8.32
CA THR A 153 2.53 -1.19 9.27
C THR A 153 1.94 -1.38 10.64
N TRP A 154 2.75 -1.76 11.61
CA TRP A 154 2.31 -2.00 12.97
C TRP A 154 3.20 -1.24 13.94
N VAL A 155 2.60 -0.49 14.85
CA VAL A 155 3.28 0.15 15.98
C VAL A 155 2.87 -0.61 17.23
N ILE A 156 3.86 -1.11 17.98
CA ILE A 156 3.67 -1.94 19.16
C ILE A 156 4.21 -1.18 20.37
N SER A 157 3.41 -1.13 21.43
CA SER A 157 3.80 -0.64 22.75
C SER A 157 4.10 -1.85 23.65
N PRO A 158 5.37 -2.23 23.87
CA PRO A 158 5.72 -3.46 24.60
C PRO A 158 5.30 -3.48 26.08
N GLU A 159 5.07 -2.30 26.67
CA GLU A 159 4.57 -2.15 28.05
C GLU A 159 3.09 -2.56 28.18
N SER A 160 2.24 -2.11 27.25
CA SER A 160 0.80 -2.42 27.24
C SER A 160 0.44 -3.63 26.39
N ASN A 161 1.38 -4.13 25.57
CA ASN A 161 1.15 -5.11 24.52
C ASN A 161 0.06 -4.68 23.52
N GLU A 162 -0.12 -3.37 23.32
CA GLU A 162 -1.02 -2.82 22.32
C GLU A 162 -0.34 -2.73 20.96
N LEU A 163 -1.06 -3.14 19.92
CA LEU A 163 -0.65 -3.13 18.52
C LEU A 163 -1.61 -2.25 17.74
N LYS A 164 -1.08 -1.23 17.08
CA LYS A 164 -1.82 -0.36 16.16
C LYS A 164 -1.33 -0.62 14.74
N GLY A 165 -2.19 -1.24 13.95
CA GLY A 165 -1.93 -1.66 12.59
C GLY A 165 -2.60 -0.78 11.55
N THR A 166 -1.95 -0.61 10.41
CA THR A 166 -2.56 -0.11 9.18
C THR A 166 -2.17 -1.04 8.04
N ILE A 167 -3.19 -1.67 7.43
CA ILE A 167 -3.02 -2.57 6.30
C ILE A 167 -3.54 -1.87 5.06
N LYS A 168 -2.75 -1.80 3.99
CA LYS A 168 -3.06 -1.13 2.73
C LYS A 168 -2.80 -2.06 1.55
N VAL A 169 -3.75 -2.08 0.61
CA VAL A 169 -3.66 -2.85 -0.63
C VAL A 169 -3.94 -1.94 -1.80
N ASN A 170 -3.05 -1.98 -2.78
CA ASN A 170 -3.20 -1.27 -4.03
C ASN A 170 -3.04 -2.25 -5.20
N VAL A 171 -3.99 -2.27 -6.13
CA VAL A 171 -3.91 -3.04 -7.37
C VAL A 171 -4.27 -2.12 -8.52
N HIS A 172 -3.51 -2.18 -9.61
CA HIS A 172 -3.76 -1.43 -10.84
C HIS A 172 -3.73 -2.41 -12.02
N TYR A 173 -4.81 -2.44 -12.78
CA TYR A 173 -4.94 -3.18 -14.03
C TYR A 173 -5.23 -2.20 -15.16
N PHE A 174 -4.45 -2.29 -16.25
CA PHE A 174 -4.43 -1.28 -17.30
C PHE A 174 -4.47 -1.85 -18.73
N GLU A 175 -5.06 -3.03 -18.91
CA GLU A 175 -5.39 -3.56 -20.24
C GLU A 175 -6.73 -2.98 -20.71
N ASP A 176 -6.71 -2.27 -21.84
CA ASP A 176 -7.89 -1.65 -22.48
C ASP A 176 -8.74 -0.75 -21.57
N GLY A 177 -8.16 -0.26 -20.47
CA GLY A 177 -8.81 0.58 -19.47
C GLY A 177 -7.86 0.94 -18.34
N ASN A 178 -8.36 1.62 -17.31
CA ASN A 178 -7.63 1.87 -16.06
C ASN A 178 -8.55 1.53 -14.90
N VAL A 179 -8.24 0.44 -14.20
CA VAL A 179 -9.00 -0.04 -13.03
C VAL A 179 -8.05 -0.14 -11.85
N GLN A 180 -8.42 0.51 -10.75
CA GLN A 180 -7.62 0.52 -9.53
C GLN A 180 -8.44 0.06 -8.32
N LEU A 181 -7.82 -0.75 -7.47
CA LEU A 181 -8.26 -1.04 -6.12
C LEU A 181 -7.36 -0.28 -5.16
N ASN A 182 -7.97 0.50 -4.27
CA ASN A 182 -7.30 1.13 -3.14
C ASN A 182 -8.09 0.77 -1.87
N ALA A 183 -7.54 -0.12 -1.04
CA ALA A 183 -8.16 -0.56 0.19
C ALA A 183 -7.23 -0.30 1.39
N SER A 184 -7.81 0.11 2.52
CA SER A 184 -7.08 0.36 3.75
C SER A 184 -7.93 -0.07 4.96
N LYS A 185 -7.31 -0.66 5.97
CA LYS A 185 -7.94 -0.97 7.26
C LYS A 185 -6.99 -0.59 8.38
N GLU A 186 -7.51 0.19 9.33
CA GLU A 186 -6.84 0.46 10.60
C GLU A 186 -7.32 -0.55 11.64
N VAL A 187 -6.39 -1.01 12.48
CA VAL A 187 -6.63 -2.10 13.42
C VAL A 187 -5.97 -1.76 14.75
N GLU A 188 -6.70 -1.89 15.85
CA GLU A 188 -6.15 -1.80 17.21
C GLU A 188 -6.41 -3.11 17.94
N ILE A 189 -5.36 -3.79 18.39
CA ILE A 189 -5.42 -5.10 19.04
C ILE A 189 -4.48 -5.11 20.25
N THR A 190 -4.89 -5.71 21.35
CA THR A 190 -3.99 -6.03 22.47
C THR A 190 -3.56 -7.48 22.38
N ALA A 191 -2.26 -7.74 22.35
CA ALA A 191 -1.71 -9.09 22.37
C ALA A 191 -1.64 -9.64 23.80
N SER A 192 -1.82 -10.96 23.93
CA SER A 192 -1.76 -11.68 25.21
C SER A 192 -0.57 -12.65 25.20
N PRO A 193 0.65 -12.20 25.51
CA PRO A 193 1.81 -13.07 25.60
C PRO A 193 1.72 -14.00 26.82
N ASN A 194 2.31 -15.20 26.71
CA ASN A 194 2.30 -16.19 27.80
C ASN A 194 3.36 -15.90 28.88
N SER A 195 4.39 -15.13 28.54
CA SER A 195 5.48 -14.75 29.43
C SER A 195 6.05 -13.39 29.01
N GLU A 196 6.88 -12.80 29.87
CA GLU A 196 7.62 -11.56 29.57
C GLU A 196 8.88 -11.81 28.72
N GLU A 197 9.19 -13.07 28.37
CA GLU A 197 10.35 -13.38 27.55
C GLU A 197 10.19 -12.78 26.13
N PRO A 198 11.25 -12.16 25.57
CA PRO A 198 11.19 -11.52 24.25
C PRO A 198 10.65 -12.42 23.13
N ALA A 199 11.03 -13.70 23.15
CA ALA A 199 10.60 -14.67 22.14
C ALA A 199 9.10 -14.99 22.22
N ASP A 200 8.52 -15.03 23.42
CA ASP A 200 7.09 -15.31 23.59
C ASP A 200 6.23 -14.09 23.24
N LYS A 201 6.71 -12.89 23.58
CA LYS A 201 6.11 -11.62 23.10
C LYS A 201 6.11 -11.54 21.58
N ALA A 202 7.25 -11.79 20.94
CA ALA A 202 7.38 -11.78 19.49
C ALA A 202 6.38 -12.73 18.79
N LYS A 203 6.21 -13.95 19.32
CA LYS A 203 5.22 -14.92 18.81
C LYS A 203 3.78 -14.43 19.00
N ALA A 204 3.46 -13.85 20.15
CA ALA A 204 2.14 -13.32 20.43
C ALA A 204 1.79 -12.15 19.48
N TYR A 205 2.73 -11.23 19.26
CA TYR A 205 2.57 -10.12 18.33
C TYR A 205 2.36 -10.61 16.90
N THR A 206 3.23 -11.52 16.43
CA THR A 206 3.14 -12.11 15.09
C THR A 206 1.80 -12.80 14.89
N LYS A 207 1.34 -13.59 15.85
CA LYS A 207 0.03 -14.26 15.80
C LYS A 207 -1.14 -13.27 15.70
N SER A 208 -1.11 -12.18 16.46
CA SER A 208 -2.14 -11.12 16.38
C SER A 208 -2.15 -10.47 14.99
N ILE A 209 -0.98 -10.17 14.44
CA ILE A 209 -0.81 -9.62 13.09
C ILE A 209 -1.37 -10.59 12.04
N THR A 210 -0.97 -11.87 12.09
CA THR A 210 -1.46 -12.91 11.17
C THR A 210 -2.99 -12.99 11.18
N ASN A 211 -3.61 -13.01 12.35
CA ASN A 211 -5.08 -13.08 12.44
C ASN A 211 -5.74 -11.83 11.84
N ALA A 212 -5.22 -10.64 12.12
CA ALA A 212 -5.77 -9.39 11.61
C ALA A 212 -5.66 -9.27 10.08
N GLU A 213 -4.51 -9.67 9.52
CA GLU A 213 -4.28 -9.66 8.08
C GLU A 213 -5.14 -10.70 7.35
N ASN A 214 -5.29 -11.91 7.91
CA ASN A 214 -6.18 -12.94 7.37
C ASN A 214 -7.66 -12.51 7.39
N GLU A 215 -8.09 -11.86 8.48
CA GLU A 215 -9.45 -11.31 8.57
C GLU A 215 -9.67 -10.21 7.53
N PHE A 216 -8.70 -9.31 7.35
CA PHE A 216 -8.78 -8.27 6.34
C PHE A 216 -8.84 -8.85 4.92
N GLN A 217 -7.98 -9.83 4.60
CA GLN A 217 -8.00 -10.49 3.29
C GLN A 217 -9.33 -11.21 3.03
N SER A 218 -9.87 -11.90 4.03
CA SER A 218 -11.17 -12.58 3.92
C SER A 218 -12.31 -11.59 3.70
N SER A 219 -12.32 -10.50 4.47
CA SER A 219 -13.31 -9.43 4.35
C SER A 219 -13.24 -8.71 2.98
N LEU A 220 -12.04 -8.51 2.44
CA LEU A 220 -11.87 -7.97 1.08
C LEU A 220 -12.47 -8.89 0.02
N ASN A 221 -12.24 -10.20 0.13
CA ASN A 221 -12.80 -11.18 -0.81
C ASN A 221 -14.34 -11.20 -0.75
N GLU A 222 -14.92 -11.20 0.45
CA GLU A 222 -16.37 -11.14 0.65
C GLU A 222 -16.97 -9.85 0.08
N SER A 223 -16.31 -8.71 0.32
CA SER A 223 -16.72 -7.41 -0.22
C SER A 223 -16.73 -7.39 -1.74
N TYR A 224 -15.77 -8.07 -2.39
CA TYR A 224 -15.73 -8.20 -3.84
C TYR A 224 -16.87 -9.06 -4.40
N ILE A 225 -17.22 -10.14 -3.70
CA ILE A 225 -18.37 -10.97 -4.07
C ILE A 225 -19.66 -10.13 -3.99
N ASP A 226 -19.87 -9.42 -2.87
CA ASP A 226 -21.03 -8.56 -2.67
C ASP A 226 -21.14 -7.44 -3.71
N LEU A 227 -20.02 -6.78 -4.02
CA LEU A 227 -19.95 -5.74 -5.05
C LEU A 227 -20.41 -6.28 -6.42
N SER A 228 -19.98 -7.51 -6.77
CA SER A 228 -20.33 -8.16 -8.04
C SER A 228 -21.80 -8.57 -8.11
N GLU A 229 -22.35 -9.07 -7.00
CA GLU A 229 -23.68 -9.67 -7.00
C GLU A 229 -24.78 -8.64 -6.78
N ASN A 230 -24.52 -7.59 -6.00
CA ASN A 230 -25.51 -6.64 -5.54
C ASN A 230 -25.27 -5.24 -6.14
N THR A 231 -24.15 -4.60 -5.80
CA THR A 231 -23.90 -3.19 -6.14
C THR A 231 -23.86 -2.93 -7.65
N PHE A 232 -23.07 -3.71 -8.41
CA PHE A 232 -22.99 -3.50 -9.86
C PHE A 232 -24.30 -3.83 -10.58
N LYS A 233 -25.05 -4.84 -10.12
CA LYS A 233 -26.38 -5.15 -10.69
C LYS A 233 -27.41 -4.05 -10.37
N GLY A 234 -27.27 -3.38 -9.23
CA GLY A 234 -28.08 -2.23 -8.84
C GLY A 234 -27.83 -1.02 -9.75
N LEU A 235 -26.58 -0.78 -10.15
CA LEU A 235 -26.21 0.32 -11.05
C LEU A 235 -26.69 0.09 -12.48
N ARG A 236 -26.39 -1.08 -13.05
CA ARG A 236 -26.81 -1.41 -14.42
C ARG A 236 -27.11 -2.90 -14.53
N ARG A 237 -28.35 -3.19 -14.91
CA ARG A 237 -28.76 -4.55 -15.22
C ARG A 237 -28.14 -5.00 -16.54
N ALA A 238 -27.69 -6.24 -16.60
CA ALA A 238 -27.22 -6.86 -17.86
C ALA A 238 -28.33 -6.89 -18.94
N LEU A 239 -29.59 -7.07 -18.51
CA LEU A 239 -30.77 -6.98 -19.38
C LEU A 239 -31.87 -6.13 -18.72
N PRO A 240 -32.72 -5.46 -19.53
CA PRO A 240 -33.95 -4.85 -19.05
C PRO A 240 -34.81 -5.80 -18.21
N LEU A 241 -35.78 -5.27 -17.46
CA LEU A 241 -36.67 -6.09 -16.61
C LEU A 241 -37.39 -7.19 -17.40
N THR A 242 -37.68 -6.93 -18.67
CA THR A 242 -38.29 -7.88 -19.63
C THR A 242 -37.40 -9.08 -19.97
N ARG A 243 -36.11 -9.08 -19.57
CA ARG A 243 -35.11 -10.12 -19.90
C ARG A 243 -34.89 -10.31 -21.41
N HIS A 244 -35.19 -9.29 -22.22
CA HIS A 244 -34.90 -9.24 -23.64
C HIS A 244 -34.11 -7.98 -23.97
N LYS A 245 -33.28 -8.05 -25.02
CA LYS A 245 -32.63 -6.84 -25.57
C LYS A 245 -33.71 -5.83 -26.00
N LEU A 246 -33.37 -4.55 -25.94
CA LEU A 246 -34.27 -3.50 -26.38
C LEU A 246 -34.58 -3.67 -27.87
N ASP A 247 -35.86 -3.70 -28.19
CA ASP A 247 -36.39 -3.68 -29.54
C ASP A 247 -36.51 -2.21 -29.96
N TRP A 248 -35.49 -1.72 -30.68
CA TRP A 248 -35.41 -0.31 -31.07
C TRP A 248 -36.56 0.11 -31.98
N ASP A 249 -37.06 -0.79 -32.84
CA ASP A 249 -38.18 -0.53 -33.74
C ASP A 249 -39.48 -0.29 -32.97
N LYS A 250 -39.74 -1.09 -31.93
CA LYS A 250 -40.89 -0.85 -31.03
C LYS A 250 -40.79 0.50 -30.32
N ILE A 251 -39.61 0.86 -29.82
CA ILE A 251 -39.41 2.13 -29.09
C ILE A 251 -39.67 3.33 -30.00
N LEU A 252 -39.17 3.30 -31.24
CA LEU A 252 -39.40 4.34 -32.24
C LEU A 252 -40.89 4.48 -32.58
N ASN A 253 -41.58 3.36 -32.77
CA ASN A 253 -43.00 3.34 -33.10
C ASN A 253 -43.91 3.80 -31.95
N TYR A 254 -43.57 3.46 -30.69
CA TYR A 254 -44.31 3.96 -29.52
C TYR A 254 -44.20 5.48 -29.37
N LYS A 255 -43.02 6.06 -29.64
CA LYS A 255 -42.82 7.51 -29.61
C LYS A 255 -43.64 8.22 -30.69
N ILE A 256 -43.61 7.70 -31.92
CA ILE A 256 -44.41 8.23 -33.04
C ILE A 256 -45.91 8.12 -32.75
N GLY A 257 -46.35 6.98 -32.17
CA GLY A 257 -47.74 6.79 -31.76
C GLY A 257 -48.22 7.78 -30.70
N GLN A 258 -47.40 8.10 -29.70
CA GLN A 258 -47.71 9.13 -28.70
C GLN A 258 -47.69 10.55 -29.28
N GLU A 259 -46.76 10.87 -30.17
CA GLU A 259 -46.71 12.18 -30.84
C GLU A 259 -47.91 12.40 -31.78
N LEU A 260 -48.36 11.35 -32.47
CA LEU A 260 -49.58 11.38 -33.30
C LEU A 260 -50.84 11.51 -32.44
N ALA A 261 -50.92 10.82 -31.30
CA ALA A 261 -52.04 10.94 -30.36
C ALA A 261 -52.13 12.34 -29.74
N ASN A 262 -51.00 12.93 -29.33
CA ASN A 262 -50.95 14.28 -28.76
C ASN A 262 -51.22 15.40 -29.78
N LYS A 263 -51.00 15.15 -31.08
CA LYS A 263 -51.36 16.08 -32.17
C LYS A 263 -52.83 16.00 -32.60
N ALA A 264 -53.52 14.93 -32.24
CA ALA A 264 -54.92 14.68 -32.61
C ALA A 264 -55.93 15.24 -31.58
N THR A 265 -55.44 15.76 -30.44
CA THR A 265 -56.13 16.64 -29.49
C THR A 265 -55.74 18.09 -29.72
#